data_AF-A0A1Q7T1J7-F1
#
_entry.id   AF-A0A1Q7T1J7-F1
#
_cell.length_a   1.000
_cell.length_b   1.000
_cell.length_c   1.000
_cell.angle_alpha   90.00
_cell.angle_beta   90.00
_cell.angle_gamma   90.00
#
_symmetry.space_group_name_H-M   'P 1'
#
loop_
_entity.id
_entity.type
_entity.pdbx_description
1 polymer ?
#
loop_
_entity_poly.entity_id
_entity_poly.type
_entity_poly.pdbx_seq_one_letter_code
_entity_poly.pdbx_strand_id
1 'polypeptide(L)'
;MGLSVCPAAVVKAPVEVVWGFLAYPEKFNEWVDGRVEHIEPAGPAVVGQAITVTAPAFGRRWPAFFKVEKVDPEKHQLGMHVNFPFGMQLQEHVSCTAIDATSCNVQYG
;
A
#
# COMPACT_ATOMS: atom_id res chain seq x y z
N MET A 1 24.89 -8.97 12.25
CA MET A 1 24.29 -7.67 12.65
C MET A 1 23.46 -7.21 11.46
N GLY A 2 22.13 -7.36 11.53
CA GLY A 2 21.24 -6.96 10.44
C GLY A 2 20.87 -5.49 10.61
N LEU A 3 21.15 -4.68 9.60
CA LEU A 3 20.60 -3.32 9.52
C LEU A 3 19.16 -3.47 9.01
N SER A 4 18.18 -3.38 9.91
CA SER A 4 16.78 -3.22 9.50
C SER A 4 16.57 -1.75 9.18
N VAL A 5 16.63 -1.41 7.90
CA VAL A 5 16.19 -0.11 7.39
C VAL A 5 14.77 -0.29 6.89
N CYS A 6 13.79 0.23 7.62
CA CYS A 6 12.46 0.45 7.06
C CYS A 6 12.63 1.51 5.96
N PRO A 7 12.31 1.19 4.69
CA PRO A 7 12.25 2.22 3.66
C PRO A 7 11.33 3.34 4.15
N ALA A 8 11.78 4.58 3.96
CA ALA A 8 10.98 5.75 4.28
C ALA A 8 11.22 6.82 3.23
N ALA A 9 10.19 7.60 2.92
CA ALA A 9 10.24 8.67 1.95
C ALA A 9 9.57 9.93 2.50
N VAL A 10 10.18 11.08 2.28
CA VAL A 10 9.54 12.38 2.52
C VAL A 10 8.80 12.79 1.26
N VAL A 11 7.48 12.92 1.35
CA VAL A 11 6.62 13.37 0.25
C VAL A 11 6.29 14.85 0.46
N LYS A 12 6.47 15.67 -0.59
CA LYS A 12 6.12 17.11 -0.59
C LYS A 12 4.63 17.32 -0.85
N ALA A 13 3.80 16.70 -0.02
CA ALA A 13 2.35 16.88 0.01
C ALA A 13 1.80 16.77 1.45
N PRO A 14 0.64 17.36 1.74
CA PRO A 14 -0.05 17.15 3.02
C PRO A 14 -0.37 15.67 3.24
N VAL A 15 -0.36 15.23 4.51
CA VAL A 15 -0.59 13.83 4.88
C VAL A 15 -1.92 13.28 4.35
N GLU A 16 -3.00 14.08 4.38
CA GLU A 16 -4.33 13.67 3.92
C GLU A 16 -4.36 13.38 2.42
N VAL A 17 -3.54 14.09 1.64
CA VAL A 17 -3.43 13.84 0.19
C VAL A 17 -2.79 12.48 -0.03
N VAL A 18 -1.66 12.21 0.62
CA VAL A 18 -0.93 10.95 0.49
C VAL A 18 -1.74 9.78 1.03
N TRP A 19 -2.37 9.94 2.19
CA TRP A 19 -3.30 8.95 2.74
C TRP A 19 -4.45 8.66 1.79
N GLY A 20 -4.97 9.67 1.10
CA GLY A 20 -5.99 9.51 0.08
C GLY A 20 -5.60 8.65 -1.12
N PHE A 21 -4.30 8.35 -1.35
CA PHE A 21 -3.84 7.39 -2.36
C PHE A 21 -3.66 5.97 -1.81
N LEU A 22 -3.46 5.83 -0.49
CA LEU A 22 -3.29 4.54 0.20
C LEU A 22 -4.62 3.98 0.68
N ALA A 23 -5.50 4.83 1.20
CA ALA A 23 -6.81 4.45 1.73
C ALA A 23 -7.85 4.13 0.66
N TYR A 24 -7.53 4.32 -0.62
CA TYR A 24 -8.44 4.16 -1.75
C TYR A 24 -7.78 3.25 -2.80
N PRO A 25 -8.00 1.93 -2.71
CA PRO A 25 -7.35 0.94 -3.58
C PRO A 25 -7.52 1.19 -5.08
N GLU A 26 -8.60 1.87 -5.49
CA GLU A 26 -8.82 2.26 -6.88
C GLU A 26 -7.74 3.20 -7.44
N LYS A 27 -7.07 3.96 -6.56
CA LYS A 27 -5.96 4.86 -6.91
C LYS A 27 -4.61 4.16 -6.93
N PHE A 28 -4.53 2.87 -6.59
CA PHE A 28 -3.24 2.16 -6.62
C PHE A 28 -2.63 2.17 -8.01
N ASN A 29 -3.47 2.13 -9.06
CA ASN A 29 -3.04 2.30 -10.46
C ASN A 29 -2.21 3.57 -10.73
N GLU A 30 -2.32 4.60 -9.90
CA GLU A 30 -1.59 5.86 -10.08
C GLU A 30 -0.15 5.80 -9.56
N TRP A 31 0.20 4.83 -8.71
CA TRP A 31 1.50 4.80 -8.03
C TRP A 31 2.15 3.43 -7.93
N VAL A 32 1.40 2.33 -8.06
CA VAL A 32 1.99 0.99 -8.13
C VAL A 32 2.48 0.72 -9.55
N ASP A 33 3.61 0.02 -9.68
CA ASP A 33 4.10 -0.51 -10.95
C ASP A 33 3.27 -1.75 -11.38
N GLY A 34 1.94 -1.60 -11.43
CA GLY A 34 0.98 -2.66 -11.67
C GLY A 34 -0.38 -2.12 -12.09
N ARG A 35 -1.35 -3.02 -12.17
CA ARG A 35 -2.73 -2.70 -12.52
C ARG A 35 -3.67 -3.41 -11.55
N VAL A 36 -4.51 -2.66 -10.87
CA VAL A 36 -5.64 -3.17 -10.09
C VAL A 36 -6.66 -3.76 -11.06
N GLU A 37 -6.94 -5.04 -10.88
CA GLU A 37 -7.92 -5.77 -11.68
C GLU A 37 -9.26 -5.88 -10.97
N HIS A 38 -9.24 -6.04 -9.64
CA HIS A 38 -10.43 -6.27 -8.84
C HIS A 38 -10.24 -5.82 -7.39
N ILE A 39 -11.31 -5.30 -6.79
CA ILE A 39 -11.39 -4.85 -5.39
C ILE A 39 -12.73 -5.35 -4.84
N GLU A 40 -12.70 -6.09 -3.73
CA GLU A 40 -13.92 -6.60 -3.07
C GLU A 40 -13.80 -6.51 -1.54
N PRO A 41 -14.72 -5.84 -0.84
CA PRO A 41 -15.76 -4.97 -1.40
C PRO A 41 -15.16 -3.71 -2.03
N ALA A 42 -15.85 -3.10 -3.00
CA ALA A 42 -15.41 -1.84 -3.61
C ALA A 42 -15.47 -0.65 -2.62
N GLY A 43 -14.63 0.35 -2.84
CA GLY A 43 -14.57 1.59 -2.05
C GLY A 43 -13.31 1.70 -1.19
N PRO A 44 -13.32 2.57 -0.16
CA PRO A 44 -12.19 2.80 0.72
C PRO A 44 -11.68 1.50 1.36
N ALA A 45 -10.41 1.51 1.73
CA ALA A 45 -9.77 0.39 2.41
C ALA A 45 -10.52 0.03 3.69
N VAL A 46 -10.93 -1.23 3.79
CA VAL A 46 -11.57 -1.81 4.96
C VAL A 46 -10.92 -3.15 5.29
N VAL A 47 -10.86 -3.50 6.57
CA VAL A 47 -10.29 -4.78 7.00
C VAL A 47 -11.07 -5.94 6.36
N GLY A 48 -10.34 -6.91 5.82
CA GLY A 48 -10.88 -8.06 5.10
C GLY A 48 -11.04 -7.85 3.59
N GLN A 49 -10.88 -6.61 3.09
CA GLN A 49 -10.94 -6.32 1.66
C GLN A 49 -9.83 -7.06 0.90
N ALA A 50 -10.20 -7.65 -0.24
CA ALA A 50 -9.29 -8.32 -1.16
C ALA A 50 -9.06 -7.44 -2.40
N ILE A 51 -7.80 -7.25 -2.76
CA ILE A 51 -7.40 -6.46 -3.94
C ILE A 51 -6.49 -7.33 -4.80
N THR A 52 -6.84 -7.49 -6.07
CA THR A 52 -6.03 -8.21 -7.04
C THR A 52 -5.31 -7.20 -7.93
N VAL A 53 -3.99 -7.28 -7.96
CA VAL A 53 -3.13 -6.45 -8.82
C VAL A 53 -2.35 -7.35 -9.75
N THR A 54 -2.13 -6.93 -11.00
CA THR A 54 -1.16 -7.58 -11.90
C THR A 54 0.02 -6.65 -12.17
N ALA A 55 1.24 -7.15 -12.02
CA ALA A 55 2.47 -6.38 -12.24
C ALA A 55 3.38 -7.07 -13.27
N PRO A 56 4.09 -6.33 -14.15
CA PRO A 56 5.05 -6.91 -15.07
C PRO A 56 6.35 -7.31 -14.35
N ALA A 57 6.78 -8.56 -14.51
CA ALA A 57 8.08 -9.03 -14.04
C ALA A 57 8.57 -10.18 -14.94
N PHE A 58 9.88 -10.28 -15.19
CA PHE A 58 10.47 -11.37 -15.98
C PHE A 58 9.78 -11.62 -17.34
N GLY A 59 9.37 -10.55 -18.03
CA GLY A 59 8.71 -10.63 -19.34
C GLY A 59 7.27 -11.17 -19.31
N ARG A 60 6.63 -11.27 -18.14
CA ARG A 60 5.24 -11.72 -17.97
C ARG A 60 4.50 -10.79 -17.00
N ARG A 61 3.17 -10.86 -16.97
CA ARG A 61 2.35 -10.25 -15.91
C ARG A 61 2.08 -11.29 -14.84
N TRP A 62 2.29 -10.91 -13.58
CA TRP A 62 2.11 -11.77 -12.42
C TRP A 62 1.04 -11.18 -11.50
N PRO A 63 0.13 -12.00 -10.96
CA PRO A 63 -0.82 -11.53 -9.98
C PRO A 63 -0.15 -11.31 -8.62
N ALA A 64 -0.67 -10.36 -7.86
CA ALA A 64 -0.40 -10.15 -6.45
C ALA A 64 -1.76 -9.98 -5.75
N PHE A 65 -1.97 -10.76 -4.69
CA PHE A 65 -3.23 -10.81 -3.97
C PHE A 65 -3.05 -10.13 -2.61
N PHE A 66 -3.57 -8.93 -2.49
CA PHE A 66 -3.51 -8.14 -1.27
C PHE A 66 -4.76 -8.42 -0.43
N LYS A 67 -4.57 -8.61 0.86
CA LYS A 67 -5.64 -8.66 1.84
C LYS A 67 -5.41 -7.57 2.87
N VAL A 68 -6.37 -6.67 3.04
CA VAL A 68 -6.28 -5.61 4.04
C VAL A 68 -6.50 -6.21 5.43
N GLU A 69 -5.54 -6.01 6.32
CA GLU A 69 -5.57 -6.54 7.70
C GLU A 69 -5.73 -5.44 8.75
N LYS A 70 -5.28 -4.22 8.45
CA LYS A 70 -5.39 -3.07 9.34
C LYS A 70 -5.67 -1.80 8.55
N VAL A 71 -6.60 -0.99 9.04
CA VAL A 71 -6.81 0.39 8.58
C VAL A 71 -6.99 1.25 9.82
N ASP A 72 -6.16 2.27 9.98
CA ASP A 72 -6.26 3.28 11.05
C ASP A 72 -6.22 4.66 10.39
N PRO A 73 -7.39 5.24 10.05
CA PRO A 73 -7.46 6.53 9.38
C PRO A 73 -6.97 7.69 10.25
N GLU A 74 -7.08 7.59 11.58
CA GLU A 74 -6.64 8.64 12.51
C GLU A 74 -5.11 8.72 12.58
N LYS A 75 -4.43 7.57 12.48
CA LYS A 75 -2.97 7.48 12.46
C LYS A 75 -2.39 7.33 11.06
N HIS A 76 -3.23 7.38 10.03
CA HIS A 76 -2.88 7.15 8.63
C HIS A 76 -2.04 5.88 8.42
N GLN A 77 -2.51 4.75 8.97
CA GLN A 77 -1.83 3.45 8.85
C GLN A 77 -2.66 2.44 8.06
N LEU A 78 -2.00 1.73 7.16
CA LEU A 78 -2.56 0.65 6.37
C LEU A 78 -1.68 -0.60 6.54
N GLY A 79 -2.28 -1.72 6.89
CA GLY A 79 -1.63 -3.02 6.94
C GLY A 79 -2.27 -3.98 5.94
N MET A 80 -1.44 -4.66 5.16
CA MET A 80 -1.87 -5.63 4.16
C MET A 80 -1.00 -6.88 4.19
N HIS A 81 -1.60 -8.03 3.93
CA HIS A 81 -0.89 -9.25 3.61
C HIS A 81 -0.94 -9.50 2.11
N VAL A 82 0.21 -9.53 1.46
CA VAL A 82 0.35 -9.74 0.02
C VAL A 82 0.84 -11.14 -0.24
N ASN A 83 0.10 -11.87 -1.07
CA ASN A 83 0.46 -13.20 -1.54
C ASN A 83 0.85 -13.11 -3.01
N PHE A 84 2.03 -13.63 -3.34
CA PHE A 84 2.55 -13.73 -4.69
C PHE A 84 2.59 -15.19 -5.13
N PRO A 85 2.73 -15.47 -6.43
CA PRO A 85 2.98 -16.80 -6.95
C PRO A 85 4.15 -17.51 -6.26
N PHE A 86 4.13 -18.84 -6.27
CA PHE A 86 5.15 -19.70 -5.67
C PHE A 86 5.24 -19.63 -4.14
N GLY A 87 4.18 -19.14 -3.48
CA GLY A 87 4.08 -19.12 -2.02
C GLY A 87 4.88 -17.99 -1.34
N MET A 88 5.38 -17.03 -2.11
CA MET A 88 6.01 -15.83 -1.57
C MET A 88 4.96 -14.94 -0.90
N GLN A 89 5.31 -14.37 0.24
CA GLN A 89 4.41 -13.54 1.04
C GLN A 89 5.12 -12.29 1.51
N LEU A 90 4.37 -11.20 1.66
CA LEU A 90 4.82 -9.94 2.23
C LEU A 90 3.78 -9.45 3.24
N GLN A 91 4.22 -9.18 4.46
CA GLN A 91 3.44 -8.37 5.40
C GLN A 91 3.86 -6.93 5.17
N GLU A 92 2.92 -6.13 4.67
CA GLU A 92 3.13 -4.71 4.35
C GLU A 92 2.44 -3.88 5.43
N HIS A 93 3.18 -2.98 6.05
CA HIS A 93 2.70 -1.92 6.89
C HIS A 93 3.16 -0.58 6.34
N VAL A 94 2.20 0.26 5.96
CA VAL A 94 2.47 1.62 5.50
C VAL A 94 1.90 2.60 6.52
N SER A 95 2.70 3.57 6.94
CA SER A 95 2.26 4.66 7.79
C SER A 95 2.63 6.01 7.19
N CYS A 96 1.72 6.97 7.28
CA CYS A 96 1.98 8.35 6.91
C CYS A 96 1.99 9.22 8.17
N THR A 97 2.93 10.14 8.28
CA THR A 97 3.00 11.07 9.43
C THR A 97 3.29 12.46 8.91
N ALA A 98 2.46 13.44 9.28
CA ALA A 98 2.69 14.83 8.92
C ALA A 98 4.04 15.32 9.48
N ILE A 99 4.82 16.00 8.64
CA ILE A 99 6.01 16.76 9.06
C ILE A 99 5.60 18.22 9.28
N ASP A 100 4.88 18.77 8.31
CA ASP A 100 4.29 20.11 8.33
C ASP A 100 3.01 20.16 7.46
N ALA A 101 2.46 21.36 7.23
CA ALA A 101 1.23 21.55 6.45
C ALA A 101 1.35 21.15 4.95
N THR A 102 2.57 20.97 4.44
CA THR A 102 2.88 20.75 3.03
C THR A 102 3.74 19.51 2.77
N SER A 103 4.15 18.80 3.82
CA SER A 103 4.98 17.60 3.69
C SER A 103 4.68 16.54 4.75
N CYS A 104 4.89 15.28 4.38
CA CYS A 104 4.74 14.13 5.27
C CYS A 104 5.86 13.12 5.06
N ASN A 105 6.07 12.28 6.06
CA ASN A 105 6.88 11.08 5.98
C ASN A 105 5.98 9.88 5.69
N VAL A 106 6.41 9.02 4.78
CA VAL A 106 5.80 7.71 4.51
C VAL A 106 6.80 6.64 4.89
N GLN A 107 6.42 5.71 5.75
CA GLN A 107 7.24 4.59 6.17
C GLN A 107 6.63 3.28 5.68
N TYR A 108 7.48 2.38 5.21
CA TYR A 108 7.15 1.04 4.74
C TYR A 108 7.84 0.02 5.65
N GLY A 109 7.15 -0.99 6.15
CA GLY A 109 7.72 -1.98 7.08
C GLY A 109 6.89 -3.22 7.30
#